data_AF-A0A1G2HG87-F1
#
_entry.id   AF-A0A1G2HG87-F1
#
_cell.length_a   1.000
_cell.length_b   1.000
_cell.length_c   1.000
_cell.angle_alpha   90.00
_cell.angle_beta   90.00
_cell.angle_gamma   90.00
#
_symmetry.space_group_name_H-M   'P 1'
#
loop_
_entity.id
_entity.type
_entity.pdbx_description
1 polymer ?
#
loop_
_entity_poly.entity_id
_entity_poly.type
_entity_poly.pdbx_seq_one_letter_code
_entity_poly.pdbx_strand_id
1 'polypeptide(L)'
;MTLKQVLQKIQSKEISCLELADFYLGNIKKKDKQLHSFLYVNEEGIKKEAKIADKNHSDINFKTQPLYGVPYALKDNILVENMPTTAGSMILENYNGGYDSAVVSKLRNVGALVLGKTNMDEFAMGSSTENSAFGPSSNPHDVSRVPGGSSGGSAVAVAADLAPFALGSDTGGSIRQPAAFCGVVGFKPSYGAVSRYGLIAMASSLDQIGVFTQTVDDATLVFSCLIGKDVMDSTSREIDKPKNKFNIENLRIGIIKENFGEGLDNRIRDKIYEAVDVYKKMGASVEELSLPYADFGLAAYYIIMPAEVSSNLAKFDGIRYGTHLVQDTEKSLIEDYAELRGKGFGKEVLRRIMLGTYTLSAGYYDAYYLKAQKVRTLIKKDYENAFAKVDVIISPTTPTLPFKFGEKTKNPLEMYLSDIYTVNANLAGVPAISIPIGIIKEEGKNLPVGMQITGPQKRDFFVLDVARAYEKAVGN
;
A
#
# COMPACT_ATOMS: atom_id res chain seq x y z
N MET A 1 15.63 12.89 -1.80
CA MET A 1 15.56 13.41 -3.20
C MET A 1 14.30 12.88 -3.87
N THR A 2 13.67 13.63 -4.78
CA THR A 2 12.60 13.07 -5.64
C THR A 2 13.19 12.05 -6.63
N LEU A 3 12.39 11.09 -7.09
CA LEU A 3 12.87 10.09 -8.05
C LEU A 3 13.27 10.75 -9.37
N LYS A 4 12.53 11.77 -9.82
CA LYS A 4 12.92 12.59 -10.98
C LYS A 4 14.31 13.22 -10.85
N GLN A 5 14.65 13.80 -9.69
CA GLN A 5 15.99 14.35 -9.44
C GLN A 5 17.06 13.26 -9.46
N VAL A 6 16.78 12.11 -8.83
CA VAL A 6 17.70 10.96 -8.84
C VAL A 6 18.00 10.52 -10.27
N LEU A 7 16.98 10.37 -11.10
CA LEU A 7 17.13 9.97 -12.50
C LEU A 7 17.92 10.97 -13.32
N GLN A 8 17.68 12.28 -13.13
CA GLN A 8 18.45 13.32 -13.81
C GLN A 8 19.94 13.23 -13.46
N LYS A 9 20.28 13.03 -12.18
CA LYS A 9 21.68 12.92 -11.72
C LYS A 9 22.37 11.66 -12.26
N ILE A 10 21.67 10.52 -12.31
CA ILE A 10 22.20 9.30 -12.93
C ILE A 10 22.45 9.55 -14.42
N GLN A 11 21.44 10.03 -15.15
CA GLN A 11 21.51 10.25 -16.60
C GLN A 11 22.62 11.23 -17.00
N SER A 12 22.85 12.29 -16.21
CA SER A 12 23.92 13.24 -16.44
C SER A 12 25.29 12.79 -15.93
N LYS A 13 25.37 11.59 -15.33
CA LYS A 13 26.56 11.05 -14.64
C LYS A 13 27.09 11.98 -13.54
N GLU A 14 26.21 12.76 -12.92
CA GLU A 14 26.55 13.58 -11.74
C GLU A 14 26.73 12.68 -10.51
N ILE A 15 25.98 11.58 -10.45
CA ILE A 15 26.12 10.52 -9.44
C ILE A 15 26.15 9.16 -10.14
N SER A 16 27.02 8.28 -9.68
CA SER A 16 27.00 6.86 -10.06
C SER A 16 25.89 6.09 -9.34
N CYS A 17 25.51 4.94 -9.88
CA CYS A 17 24.55 4.03 -9.25
C CYS A 17 25.11 3.54 -7.90
N LEU A 18 26.42 3.29 -7.81
CA LEU A 18 27.07 2.89 -6.55
C LEU A 18 27.02 4.00 -5.50
N GLU A 19 27.37 5.24 -5.86
CA GLU A 19 27.28 6.38 -4.92
C GLU A 19 25.85 6.61 -4.44
N LEU A 20 24.85 6.42 -5.32
CA LEU A 20 23.44 6.49 -4.95
C LEU A 20 23.02 5.36 -4.01
N ALA A 21 23.46 4.13 -4.26
CA ALA A 21 23.21 3.00 -3.36
C ALA A 21 23.85 3.24 -1.99
N ASP A 22 25.10 3.69 -1.95
CA ASP A 22 25.81 4.03 -0.71
C ASP A 22 25.15 5.20 0.04
N PHE A 23 24.60 6.19 -0.68
CA PHE A 23 23.82 7.28 -0.07
C PHE A 23 22.61 6.75 0.71
N TYR A 24 21.77 5.91 0.08
CA TYR A 24 20.59 5.37 0.74
C TYR A 24 20.91 4.36 1.83
N LEU A 25 21.92 3.50 1.64
CA LEU A 25 22.43 2.63 2.69
C LEU A 25 22.95 3.43 3.90
N GLY A 26 23.62 4.55 3.66
CA GLY A 26 24.05 5.48 4.69
C GLY A 26 22.89 6.12 5.45
N ASN A 27 21.81 6.51 4.76
CA ASN A 27 20.60 7.02 5.38
C ASN A 27 19.90 5.96 6.25
N ILE A 28 19.80 4.73 5.76
CA ILE A 28 19.25 3.59 6.52
C ILE A 28 20.04 3.40 7.82
N LYS A 29 21.38 3.30 7.73
CA LYS A 29 22.24 3.12 8.91
C LYS A 29 22.07 4.23 9.95
N LYS A 30 21.85 5.47 9.52
CA LYS A 30 21.73 6.63 10.41
C LYS A 30 20.35 6.76 11.05
N LYS A 31 19.28 6.52 10.28
CA LYS A 31 17.91 6.89 10.67
C LYS A 31 17.06 5.68 11.04
N ASP A 32 17.27 4.54 10.39
CA ASP A 32 16.32 3.43 10.47
C ASP A 32 16.33 2.70 11.82
N LYS A 33 17.41 2.84 12.62
CA LYS A 33 17.43 2.31 13.99
C LYS A 33 16.29 2.85 14.87
N GLN A 34 15.86 4.10 14.66
CA GLN A 34 14.75 4.70 15.39
C GLN A 34 13.39 4.48 14.72
N LEU A 35 13.39 4.26 13.41
CA LEU A 35 12.17 4.19 12.60
C LEU A 35 11.71 2.76 12.33
N HIS A 36 12.64 1.81 12.32
CA HIS A 36 12.45 0.39 12.12
C HIS A 36 11.58 0.07 10.88
N SER A 37 11.93 0.70 9.76
CA SER A 37 11.19 0.59 8.49
C SER A 37 11.65 -0.56 7.61
N PHE A 38 12.88 -1.08 7.79
CA PHE A 38 13.38 -2.26 7.09
C PHE A 38 13.44 -3.49 8.01
N LEU A 39 13.04 -4.65 7.47
CA LEU A 39 13.31 -5.97 8.07
C LEU A 39 14.58 -6.60 7.51
N TYR A 40 14.91 -6.29 6.26
CA TYR A 40 16.12 -6.77 5.59
C TYR A 40 16.69 -5.69 4.69
N VAL A 41 18.01 -5.52 4.70
CA VAL A 41 18.74 -4.58 3.83
C VAL A 41 19.72 -5.38 2.96
N ASN A 42 19.59 -5.25 1.65
CA ASN A 42 20.40 -5.99 0.66
C ASN A 42 21.75 -5.30 0.41
N GLU A 43 22.52 -5.01 1.46
CA GLU A 43 23.71 -4.14 1.37
C GLU A 43 24.74 -4.64 0.34
N GLU A 44 25.12 -5.91 0.41
CA GLU A 44 26.12 -6.46 -0.52
C GLU A 44 25.56 -6.67 -1.93
N GLY A 45 24.31 -7.13 -2.03
CA GLY A 45 23.66 -7.38 -3.32
C GLY A 45 23.47 -6.08 -4.10
N ILE A 46 22.96 -5.02 -3.47
CA ILE A 46 22.73 -3.76 -4.17
C ILE A 46 24.03 -3.09 -4.61
N LYS A 47 25.10 -3.13 -3.80
CA LYS A 47 26.41 -2.59 -4.21
C LYS A 47 26.98 -3.35 -5.41
N LYS A 48 26.80 -4.67 -5.45
CA LYS A 48 27.23 -5.49 -6.59
C LYS A 48 26.44 -5.14 -7.85
N GLU A 49 25.11 -5.07 -7.76
CA GLU A 49 24.25 -4.69 -8.88
C GLU A 49 24.54 -3.27 -9.37
N ALA A 50 24.73 -2.31 -8.46
CA ALA A 50 25.06 -0.92 -8.77
C ALA A 50 26.40 -0.78 -9.49
N LYS A 51 27.44 -1.52 -9.07
CA LYS A 51 28.74 -1.57 -9.79
C LYS A 51 28.62 -2.11 -11.19
N ILE A 52 27.73 -3.09 -11.41
CA ILE A 52 27.44 -3.62 -12.75
C ILE A 52 26.71 -2.57 -13.58
N ALA A 53 25.75 -1.86 -12.98
CA ALA A 53 25.05 -0.76 -13.63
C ALA A 53 26.01 0.37 -14.05
N ASP A 54 26.95 0.76 -13.20
CA ASP A 54 27.92 1.80 -13.56
C ASP A 54 28.79 1.43 -14.77
N LYS A 55 29.19 0.15 -14.88
CA LYS A 55 29.96 -0.35 -16.03
C LYS A 55 29.17 -0.32 -17.32
N ASN A 56 27.88 -0.61 -17.26
CA ASN A 56 27.02 -0.76 -18.44
C ASN A 56 26.32 0.55 -18.82
N HIS A 57 26.54 1.63 -18.09
CA HIS A 57 25.79 2.89 -18.22
C HIS A 57 25.79 3.46 -19.66
N SER A 58 26.89 3.32 -20.41
CA SER A 58 26.99 3.81 -21.80
C SER A 58 26.02 3.12 -22.76
N ASP A 59 25.60 1.90 -22.43
CA ASP A 59 24.81 1.04 -23.30
C ASP A 59 23.31 1.15 -23.01
N ILE A 60 22.94 1.99 -22.03
CA ILE A 60 21.57 2.10 -21.53
C ILE A 60 20.73 3.04 -22.38
N ASN A 61 19.58 2.51 -22.77
CA ASN A 61 18.50 3.32 -23.29
C ASN A 61 17.52 3.67 -22.16
N PHE A 62 17.64 4.88 -21.63
CA PHE A 62 16.75 5.39 -20.56
C PHE A 62 15.27 5.47 -20.96
N LYS A 63 14.92 5.34 -22.25
CA LYS A 63 13.51 5.23 -22.67
C LYS A 63 12.92 3.85 -22.36
N THR A 64 13.73 2.80 -22.45
CA THR A 64 13.31 1.41 -22.15
C THR A 64 13.66 0.99 -20.74
N GLN A 65 14.65 1.63 -20.13
CA GLN A 65 15.07 1.42 -18.73
C GLN A 65 14.94 2.73 -17.93
N PRO A 66 13.72 3.24 -17.75
CA PRO A 66 13.49 4.53 -17.10
C PRO A 66 13.85 4.57 -15.62
N LEU A 67 14.11 3.43 -14.97
CA LEU A 67 14.49 3.34 -13.56
C LEU A 67 15.92 2.80 -13.39
N TYR A 68 16.75 2.92 -14.42
CA TYR A 68 18.10 2.39 -14.40
C TYR A 68 18.94 2.88 -13.22
N GLY A 69 19.49 1.93 -12.46
CA GLY A 69 20.37 2.19 -11.33
C GLY A 69 19.65 2.71 -10.09
N VAL A 70 18.32 2.82 -10.09
CA VAL A 70 17.55 3.40 -8.98
C VAL A 70 17.29 2.36 -7.89
N PRO A 71 17.76 2.55 -6.64
CA PRO A 71 17.38 1.73 -5.50
C PRO A 71 15.91 1.88 -5.14
N TYR A 72 15.24 0.81 -4.72
CA TYR A 72 13.88 0.88 -4.21
C TYR A 72 13.63 -0.05 -3.03
N ALA A 73 12.73 0.37 -2.15
CA ALA A 73 12.31 -0.44 -1.00
C ALA A 73 11.07 -1.27 -1.35
N LEU A 74 10.97 -2.48 -0.81
CA LEU A 74 9.93 -3.44 -1.20
C LEU A 74 9.23 -4.01 0.04
N LYS A 75 7.91 -3.90 0.15
CA LYS A 75 7.17 -4.52 1.26
C LYS A 75 7.45 -6.02 1.38
N ASP A 76 7.62 -6.49 2.62
CA ASP A 76 8.13 -7.82 2.87
C ASP A 76 7.21 -8.98 2.47
N ASN A 77 5.94 -8.71 2.13
CA ASN A 77 5.03 -9.70 1.55
C ASN A 77 5.12 -9.83 0.01
N ILE A 78 6.11 -9.20 -0.62
CA ILE A 78 6.38 -9.31 -2.05
C ILE A 78 7.66 -10.12 -2.24
N LEU A 79 7.58 -11.21 -3.00
CA LEU A 79 8.68 -12.15 -3.19
C LEU A 79 9.78 -11.56 -4.09
N VAL A 80 11.02 -11.83 -3.69
CA VAL A 80 12.25 -11.67 -4.47
C VAL A 80 13.01 -12.98 -4.34
N GLU A 81 13.51 -13.50 -5.46
CA GLU A 81 14.25 -14.77 -5.45
C GLU A 81 15.48 -14.68 -4.54
N ASN A 82 15.66 -15.69 -3.67
CA ASN A 82 16.79 -15.83 -2.75
C ASN A 82 16.94 -14.68 -1.73
N MET A 83 15.88 -13.91 -1.48
CA MET A 83 15.85 -12.86 -0.45
C MET A 83 14.80 -13.19 0.63
N PRO A 84 15.03 -12.83 1.91
CA PRO A 84 14.04 -13.04 2.96
C PRO A 84 12.67 -12.46 2.58
N THR A 85 11.60 -13.21 2.88
CA THR A 85 10.21 -12.80 2.63
C THR A 85 9.33 -13.33 3.76
N THR A 86 9.32 -12.62 4.88
CA THR A 86 8.71 -13.10 6.13
C THR A 86 7.24 -12.68 6.28
N ALA A 87 6.77 -11.73 5.45
CA ALA A 87 5.48 -11.06 5.62
C ALA A 87 5.27 -10.49 7.04
N GLY A 88 6.35 -10.11 7.74
CA GLY A 88 6.29 -9.63 9.12
C GLY A 88 5.89 -10.70 10.14
N SER A 89 6.06 -11.99 9.84
CA SER A 89 5.62 -13.12 10.67
C SER A 89 6.75 -14.08 11.03
N MET A 90 6.67 -14.66 12.25
CA MET A 90 7.60 -15.70 12.71
C MET A 90 7.47 -16.99 11.90
N ILE A 91 6.27 -17.32 11.40
CA ILE A 91 6.06 -18.56 10.64
C ILE A 91 6.85 -18.59 9.33
N LEU A 92 7.32 -17.44 8.84
CA LEU A 92 8.13 -17.29 7.64
C LEU A 92 9.50 -16.64 7.93
N GLU A 93 9.95 -16.56 9.18
CA GLU A 93 11.20 -15.90 9.57
C GLU A 93 12.40 -16.38 8.72
N ASN A 94 12.49 -17.69 8.46
CA ASN A 94 13.58 -18.30 7.69
C ASN A 94 13.23 -18.55 6.21
N TYR A 95 12.12 -18.00 5.72
CA TYR A 95 11.72 -18.18 4.33
C TYR A 95 12.41 -17.17 3.42
N ASN A 96 13.14 -17.68 2.42
CA ASN A 96 13.61 -16.91 1.28
C ASN A 96 12.66 -17.12 0.09
N GLY A 97 12.39 -16.05 -0.65
CA GLY A 97 11.52 -16.11 -1.82
C GLY A 97 12.04 -17.13 -2.84
N GLY A 98 11.17 -18.06 -3.24
CA GLY A 98 11.55 -19.12 -4.20
C GLY A 98 11.60 -18.67 -5.65
N TYR A 99 11.15 -17.46 -5.96
CA TYR A 99 11.10 -16.87 -7.30
C TYR A 99 10.86 -15.35 -7.19
N ASP A 100 11.11 -14.62 -8.27
CA ASP A 100 10.75 -13.21 -8.36
C ASP A 100 9.25 -13.02 -8.58
N SER A 101 8.64 -12.12 -7.79
CA SER A 101 7.32 -11.62 -8.12
C SER A 101 7.32 -10.88 -9.47
N ALA A 102 6.16 -10.82 -10.12
CA ALA A 102 6.02 -10.19 -11.43
C ALA A 102 6.46 -8.71 -11.40
N VAL A 103 6.18 -8.00 -10.31
CA VAL A 103 6.60 -6.60 -10.13
C VAL A 103 8.11 -6.46 -9.99
N VAL A 104 8.79 -7.41 -9.33
CA VAL A 104 10.25 -7.43 -9.21
C VAL A 104 10.88 -7.70 -10.57
N SER A 105 10.38 -8.69 -11.32
CA SER A 105 10.86 -8.96 -12.68
C SER A 105 10.69 -7.75 -13.60
N LYS A 106 9.52 -7.08 -13.56
CA LYS A 106 9.28 -5.85 -14.33
C LYS A 106 10.24 -4.72 -13.95
N LEU A 107 10.46 -4.49 -12.65
CA LEU A 107 11.36 -3.46 -12.16
C LEU A 107 12.83 -3.73 -12.51
N ARG A 108 13.28 -4.98 -12.40
CA ARG A 108 14.62 -5.41 -12.85
C ARG A 108 14.81 -5.16 -14.35
N ASN A 109 13.80 -5.47 -15.18
CA ASN A 109 13.85 -5.25 -16.63
C ASN A 109 13.99 -3.76 -17.00
N VAL A 110 13.42 -2.85 -16.20
CA VAL A 110 13.60 -1.40 -16.40
C VAL A 110 14.80 -0.81 -15.63
N GLY A 111 15.63 -1.67 -15.04
CA GLY A 111 16.92 -1.34 -14.44
C GLY A 111 16.89 -0.90 -12.98
N ALA A 112 15.77 -1.06 -12.27
CA ALA A 112 15.69 -0.73 -10.84
C ALA A 112 16.34 -1.81 -9.96
N LEU A 113 16.86 -1.40 -8.80
CA LEU A 113 17.67 -2.23 -7.90
C LEU A 113 16.98 -2.42 -6.55
N VAL A 114 16.87 -3.66 -6.06
CA VAL A 114 16.20 -3.96 -4.78
C VAL A 114 17.10 -3.57 -3.60
N LEU A 115 16.71 -2.54 -2.86
CA LEU A 115 17.44 -2.05 -1.68
C LEU A 115 17.23 -2.92 -0.44
N GLY A 116 16.03 -3.46 -0.27
CA GLY A 116 15.69 -4.26 0.90
C GLY A 116 14.20 -4.47 1.07
N LYS A 117 13.84 -5.18 2.13
CA LYS A 117 12.47 -5.52 2.49
C LYS A 117 11.98 -4.63 3.62
N THR A 118 10.86 -3.94 3.43
CA THR A 118 10.29 -3.04 4.44
C THR A 118 9.33 -3.77 5.36
N ASN A 119 9.32 -3.33 6.62
CA ASN A 119 8.45 -3.79 7.67
C ASN A 119 6.96 -3.52 7.38
N MET A 120 6.10 -4.29 8.01
CA MET A 120 4.65 -4.32 7.78
C MET A 120 3.91 -5.01 8.93
N ASP A 121 2.61 -4.77 9.06
CA ASP A 121 1.78 -5.65 9.90
C ASP A 121 1.85 -7.09 9.38
N GLU A 122 1.88 -8.04 10.30
CA GLU A 122 1.96 -9.47 10.00
C GLU A 122 0.88 -9.88 8.96
N PHE A 123 1.33 -10.50 7.86
CA PHE A 123 0.48 -10.89 6.72
C PHE A 123 -0.44 -9.79 6.17
N ALA A 124 0.02 -8.54 6.28
CA ALA A 124 -0.70 -7.33 5.87
C ALA A 124 -1.95 -7.01 6.72
N MET A 125 -2.08 -7.61 7.92
CA MET A 125 -3.26 -7.53 8.76
C MET A 125 -3.12 -6.51 9.89
N GLY A 126 -3.41 -5.25 9.58
CA GLY A 126 -3.41 -4.16 10.54
C GLY A 126 -3.37 -2.79 9.86
N SER A 127 -3.51 -1.74 10.67
CA SER A 127 -3.53 -0.35 10.22
C SER A 127 -2.54 0.53 11.02
N SER A 128 -1.51 -0.09 11.61
CA SER A 128 -0.50 0.62 12.42
C SER A 128 0.94 0.08 12.32
N THR A 129 1.16 -1.09 11.72
CA THR A 129 2.44 -1.82 11.72
C THR A 129 2.86 -2.33 13.11
N GLU A 130 2.00 -2.19 14.13
CA GLU A 130 2.24 -2.71 15.49
C GLU A 130 2.18 -4.24 15.56
N ASN A 131 1.48 -4.88 14.62
CA ASN A 131 1.38 -6.34 14.60
C ASN A 131 2.60 -7.02 13.97
N SER A 132 3.61 -6.28 13.50
CA SER A 132 4.84 -6.89 13.00
C SER A 132 5.47 -7.77 14.09
N ALA A 133 5.72 -9.04 13.77
CA ALA A 133 6.37 -9.96 14.70
C ALA A 133 7.81 -9.53 15.06
N PHE A 134 8.42 -8.67 14.26
CA PHE A 134 9.76 -8.15 14.46
C PHE A 134 9.78 -6.80 15.19
N GLY A 135 8.60 -6.25 15.53
CA GLY A 135 8.44 -4.98 16.22
C GLY A 135 7.96 -3.84 15.30
N PRO A 136 7.39 -2.78 15.88
CA PRO A 136 6.71 -1.72 15.13
C PRO A 136 7.68 -0.84 14.32
N SER A 137 7.21 -0.32 13.19
CA SER A 137 7.80 0.87 12.56
C SER A 137 7.25 2.14 13.20
N SER A 138 8.05 3.21 13.26
CA SER A 138 7.68 4.51 13.83
C SER A 138 7.49 5.60 12.78
N ASN A 139 6.57 6.53 13.05
CA ASN A 139 6.29 7.66 12.17
C ASN A 139 7.48 8.65 12.17
N PRO A 140 8.00 9.08 11.00
CA PRO A 140 9.12 10.01 10.94
C PRO A 140 8.81 11.42 11.45
N HIS A 141 7.53 11.81 11.52
CA HIS A 141 7.09 13.10 12.05
C HIS A 141 7.00 13.10 13.58
N ASP A 142 6.81 11.93 14.19
CA ASP A 142 6.78 11.70 15.63
C ASP A 142 6.98 10.22 15.95
N VAL A 143 8.15 9.86 16.48
CA VAL A 143 8.51 8.46 16.78
C VAL A 143 7.66 7.81 17.87
N SER A 144 6.80 8.56 18.56
CA SER A 144 5.81 8.00 19.49
C SER A 144 4.49 7.58 18.83
N ARG A 145 4.35 7.84 17.53
CA ARG A 145 3.13 7.61 16.74
C ARG A 145 3.34 6.57 15.65
N VAL A 146 2.23 5.95 15.26
CA VAL A 146 2.20 4.92 14.23
C VAL A 146 2.41 5.54 12.84
N PRO A 147 3.10 4.86 11.92
CA PRO A 147 3.20 5.26 10.51
C PRO A 147 1.98 4.81 9.69
N GLY A 148 1.00 4.18 10.33
CA GLY A 148 -0.11 3.53 9.66
C GLY A 148 0.20 2.07 9.31
N GLY A 149 -0.70 1.41 8.61
CA GLY A 149 -0.53 0.02 8.22
C GLY A 149 -1.44 -0.44 7.07
N SER A 150 -1.16 -1.58 6.47
CA SER A 150 -0.08 -2.50 6.82
C SER A 150 1.26 -2.22 6.13
N SER A 151 1.35 -1.26 5.21
CA SER A 151 2.61 -0.91 4.52
C SER A 151 3.36 0.24 5.22
N GLY A 152 3.35 0.28 6.55
CA GLY A 152 3.97 1.38 7.32
C GLY A 152 5.46 1.54 7.02
N GLY A 153 6.23 0.44 7.00
CA GLY A 153 7.66 0.49 6.65
C GLY A 153 7.92 1.09 5.27
N SER A 154 7.08 0.78 4.27
CA SER A 154 7.21 1.34 2.91
C SER A 154 6.97 2.85 2.89
N ALA A 155 5.96 3.33 3.62
CA ALA A 155 5.68 4.76 3.73
C ALA A 155 6.80 5.51 4.46
N VAL A 156 7.32 4.93 5.56
CA VAL A 156 8.43 5.50 6.34
C VAL A 156 9.71 5.55 5.51
N ALA A 157 10.02 4.51 4.74
CA ALA A 157 11.21 4.47 3.90
C ALA A 157 11.26 5.65 2.91
N VAL A 158 10.12 6.02 2.34
CA VAL A 158 10.03 7.18 1.44
C VAL A 158 10.05 8.48 2.24
N ALA A 159 9.21 8.61 3.26
CA ALA A 159 9.05 9.83 4.06
C ALA A 159 10.36 10.26 4.76
N ALA A 160 11.18 9.31 5.19
CA ALA A 160 12.46 9.56 5.85
C ALA A 160 13.68 9.62 4.91
N ASP A 161 13.46 9.63 3.58
CA ASP A 161 14.49 9.64 2.54
C ASP A 161 15.47 8.45 2.64
N LEU A 162 14.93 7.27 2.94
CA LEU A 162 15.67 5.99 2.98
C LEU A 162 15.61 5.26 1.64
N ALA A 163 14.61 5.57 0.82
CA ALA A 163 14.50 5.16 -0.57
C ALA A 163 13.75 6.25 -1.39
N PRO A 164 14.02 6.40 -2.70
CA PRO A 164 13.32 7.37 -3.55
C PRO A 164 11.87 6.96 -3.82
N PHE A 165 11.59 5.66 -3.80
CA PHE A 165 10.24 5.11 -3.86
C PHE A 165 10.19 3.74 -3.17
N ALA A 166 8.99 3.29 -2.85
CA ALA A 166 8.75 1.96 -2.32
C ALA A 166 7.50 1.31 -2.93
N LEU A 167 7.46 -0.02 -2.94
CA LEU A 167 6.23 -0.77 -3.23
C LEU A 167 5.56 -1.22 -1.93
N GLY A 168 4.23 -1.16 -1.92
CA GLY A 168 3.38 -1.73 -0.88
C GLY A 168 2.23 -2.55 -1.45
N SER A 169 1.36 -3.02 -0.57
CA SER A 169 0.10 -3.70 -0.94
C SER A 169 -1.07 -3.08 -0.18
N ASP A 170 -2.21 -2.94 -0.85
CA ASP A 170 -3.44 -2.33 -0.33
C ASP A 170 -4.62 -3.30 -0.49
N THR A 171 -5.16 -3.76 0.64
CA THR A 171 -6.33 -4.66 0.68
C THR A 171 -7.58 -3.94 1.19
N GLY A 172 -7.41 -2.94 2.06
CA GLY A 172 -8.50 -2.12 2.61
C GLY A 172 -8.12 -0.65 2.86
N GLY A 173 -6.96 -0.20 2.38
CA GLY A 173 -6.36 1.10 2.75
C GLY A 173 -4.86 1.05 2.96
N SER A 174 -4.26 -0.15 2.91
CA SER A 174 -2.91 -0.40 3.40
C SER A 174 -1.77 0.25 2.62
N ILE A 175 -2.04 1.01 1.56
CA ILE A 175 -1.10 1.97 0.95
C ILE A 175 -1.50 3.40 1.26
N ARG A 176 -2.79 3.72 1.07
CA ARG A 176 -3.29 5.09 1.16
C ARG A 176 -3.23 5.64 2.59
N GLN A 177 -3.60 4.84 3.58
CA GLN A 177 -3.59 5.23 4.99
C GLN A 177 -2.16 5.48 5.51
N PRO A 178 -1.17 4.59 5.28
CA PRO A 178 0.22 4.90 5.63
C PRO A 178 0.76 6.13 4.90
N ALA A 179 0.38 6.34 3.64
CA ALA A 179 0.79 7.51 2.88
C ALA A 179 0.25 8.81 3.50
N ALA A 180 -1.01 8.82 3.93
CA ALA A 180 -1.59 9.95 4.65
C ALA A 180 -0.87 10.21 5.98
N PHE A 181 -0.57 9.15 6.75
CA PHE A 181 0.07 9.28 8.06
C PHE A 181 1.55 9.69 7.99
N CYS A 182 2.25 9.32 6.94
CA CYS A 182 3.67 9.66 6.74
C CYS A 182 3.86 10.89 5.83
N GLY A 183 2.78 11.45 5.26
CA GLY A 183 2.84 12.66 4.44
C GLY A 183 3.54 12.45 3.09
N VAL A 184 3.28 11.31 2.46
CA VAL A 184 3.82 10.94 1.13
C VAL A 184 2.69 10.63 0.16
N VAL A 185 3.01 10.50 -1.12
CA VAL A 185 2.06 10.03 -2.13
C VAL A 185 1.95 8.51 -2.05
N GLY A 186 0.71 8.00 -1.98
CA GLY A 186 0.42 6.56 -1.99
C GLY A 186 -0.67 6.22 -2.99
N PHE A 187 -0.35 5.42 -4.00
CA PHE A 187 -1.29 5.08 -5.06
C PHE A 187 -1.63 3.59 -5.07
N LYS A 188 -2.92 3.29 -4.90
CA LYS A 188 -3.50 1.97 -5.15
C LYS A 188 -4.18 1.97 -6.53
N PRO A 189 -3.70 1.17 -7.49
CA PRO A 189 -4.31 1.13 -8.81
C PRO A 189 -5.61 0.32 -8.83
N SER A 190 -6.27 0.29 -9.97
CA SER A 190 -7.43 -0.56 -10.26
C SER A 190 -7.09 -2.02 -9.97
N TYR A 191 -8.06 -2.77 -9.46
CA TYR A 191 -7.87 -4.22 -9.31
C TYR A 191 -7.57 -4.87 -10.67
N GLY A 192 -6.50 -5.65 -10.74
CA GLY A 192 -5.95 -6.26 -11.95
C GLY A 192 -4.98 -5.39 -12.77
N ALA A 193 -4.76 -4.12 -12.44
CA ALA A 193 -3.80 -3.26 -13.16
C ALA A 193 -2.34 -3.68 -12.99
N VAL A 194 -1.97 -4.12 -11.80
CA VAL A 194 -0.67 -4.68 -11.46
C VAL A 194 -0.87 -6.16 -11.12
N SER A 195 0.06 -7.01 -11.56
CA SER A 195 0.01 -8.45 -11.27
C SER A 195 0.19 -8.72 -9.78
N ARG A 196 -0.51 -9.73 -9.29
CA ARG A 196 -0.42 -10.25 -7.91
C ARG A 196 0.44 -11.51 -7.83
N TYR A 197 1.04 -11.95 -8.94
CA TYR A 197 1.96 -13.08 -8.93
C TYR A 197 3.21 -12.76 -8.09
N GLY A 198 3.47 -13.58 -7.07
CA GLY A 198 4.52 -13.36 -6.07
C GLY A 198 4.18 -12.34 -4.98
N LEU A 199 2.92 -11.87 -4.89
CA LEU A 199 2.39 -11.26 -3.67
C LEU A 199 1.89 -12.36 -2.73
N ILE A 200 2.35 -12.39 -1.48
CA ILE A 200 1.75 -13.26 -0.46
C ILE A 200 0.33 -12.75 -0.20
N ALA A 201 -0.65 -13.53 -0.64
CA ALA A 201 -2.05 -13.16 -0.63
C ALA A 201 -2.58 -13.00 0.81
N MET A 202 -3.29 -11.91 1.04
CA MET A 202 -4.15 -11.69 2.18
C MET A 202 -5.59 -12.00 1.76
N ALA A 203 -6.23 -11.11 0.98
CA ALA A 203 -7.53 -11.33 0.38
C ALA A 203 -7.45 -11.17 -1.14
N SER A 204 -7.40 -12.29 -1.85
CA SER A 204 -7.20 -12.40 -3.29
C SER A 204 -8.12 -11.52 -4.14
N SER A 205 -9.34 -11.26 -3.72
CA SER A 205 -10.29 -10.43 -4.47
C SER A 205 -10.14 -8.92 -4.20
N LEU A 206 -9.26 -8.52 -3.29
CA LEU A 206 -9.11 -7.14 -2.80
C LEU A 206 -7.67 -6.63 -2.88
N ASP A 207 -6.69 -7.52 -2.74
CA ASP A 207 -5.27 -7.20 -2.74
C ASP A 207 -4.85 -6.50 -4.03
N GLN A 208 -4.10 -5.42 -3.89
CA GLN A 208 -3.40 -4.84 -5.03
C GLN A 208 -2.06 -4.22 -4.64
N ILE A 209 -1.02 -4.49 -5.43
CA ILE A 209 0.29 -3.82 -5.28
C ILE A 209 0.16 -2.37 -5.76
N GLY A 210 0.79 -1.46 -5.06
CA GLY A 210 0.85 -0.05 -5.43
C GLY A 210 2.17 0.59 -4.98
N VAL A 211 2.22 1.92 -5.06
CA VAL A 211 3.48 2.68 -4.96
C VAL A 211 3.41 3.75 -3.87
N PHE A 212 4.56 4.00 -3.25
CA PHE A 212 4.82 5.16 -2.39
C PHE A 212 5.93 6.01 -3.01
N THR A 213 5.72 7.32 -3.09
CA THR A 213 6.67 8.29 -3.66
C THR A 213 6.54 9.65 -2.99
N GLN A 214 7.50 10.54 -3.23
CA GLN A 214 7.42 11.93 -2.75
C GLN A 214 6.48 12.79 -3.60
N THR A 215 6.37 12.50 -4.89
CA THR A 215 5.55 13.26 -5.83
C THR A 215 4.60 12.37 -6.64
N VAL A 216 3.56 12.96 -7.23
CA VAL A 216 2.62 12.26 -8.11
C VAL A 216 3.27 11.92 -9.46
N ASP A 217 4.19 12.75 -9.94
CA ASP A 217 5.00 12.46 -11.14
C ASP A 217 5.82 11.18 -10.95
N ASP A 218 6.47 11.03 -9.79
CA ASP A 218 7.23 9.84 -9.45
C ASP A 218 6.30 8.61 -9.34
N ALA A 219 5.13 8.75 -8.70
CA ALA A 219 4.13 7.68 -8.61
C ALA A 219 3.71 7.19 -10.00
N THR A 220 3.47 8.15 -10.92
CA THR A 220 3.07 7.85 -12.30
C THR A 220 4.15 7.08 -13.04
N LEU A 221 5.41 7.48 -12.88
CA LEU A 221 6.54 6.81 -13.51
C LEU A 221 6.65 5.36 -13.04
N VAL A 222 6.68 5.14 -11.72
CA VAL A 222 6.82 3.79 -11.16
C VAL A 222 5.62 2.93 -11.56
N PHE A 223 4.39 3.44 -11.41
CA PHE A 223 3.18 2.73 -11.83
C PHE A 223 3.24 2.30 -13.31
N SER A 224 3.70 3.18 -14.20
CA SER A 224 3.82 2.87 -15.64
C SER A 224 4.77 1.71 -15.96
N CYS A 225 5.71 1.40 -15.06
CA CYS A 225 6.64 0.28 -15.17
C CYS A 225 6.04 -1.04 -14.63
N LEU A 226 4.98 -0.97 -13.82
CA LEU A 226 4.37 -2.13 -13.16
C LEU A 226 3.16 -2.69 -13.92
N ILE A 227 2.45 -1.85 -14.66
CA ILE A 227 1.18 -2.21 -15.31
C ILE A 227 1.33 -3.23 -16.44
N GLY A 228 0.20 -3.83 -16.80
CA GLY A 228 0.06 -4.70 -17.97
C GLY A 228 -0.19 -6.14 -17.59
N LYS A 229 -0.81 -6.87 -18.52
CA LYS A 229 -1.19 -8.27 -18.32
C LYS A 229 0.01 -9.13 -17.99
N ASP A 230 -0.21 -10.11 -17.14
CA ASP A 230 0.74 -11.13 -16.74
C ASP A 230 0.11 -12.50 -16.94
N VAL A 231 0.80 -13.38 -17.64
CA VAL A 231 0.34 -14.75 -17.92
C VAL A 231 0.28 -15.60 -16.65
N MET A 232 1.03 -15.25 -15.62
CA MET A 232 1.04 -15.93 -14.33
C MET A 232 -0.08 -15.47 -13.38
N ASP A 233 -0.82 -14.42 -13.75
CA ASP A 233 -1.95 -13.89 -12.98
C ASP A 233 -3.20 -13.77 -13.87
N SER A 234 -4.11 -14.75 -13.74
CA SER A 234 -5.39 -14.78 -14.46
C SER A 234 -6.32 -13.60 -14.16
N THR A 235 -6.05 -12.82 -13.12
CA THR A 235 -6.83 -11.62 -12.75
C THR A 235 -6.20 -10.32 -13.25
N SER A 236 -4.97 -10.38 -13.77
CA SER A 236 -4.30 -9.23 -14.37
C SER A 236 -4.99 -8.80 -15.67
N ARG A 237 -4.90 -7.52 -15.97
CA ARG A 237 -5.61 -6.89 -17.10
C ARG A 237 -4.69 -5.93 -17.82
N GLU A 238 -4.98 -5.72 -19.09
CA GLU A 238 -4.39 -4.60 -19.82
C GLU A 238 -4.92 -3.28 -19.27
N ILE A 239 -4.03 -2.29 -19.19
CA ILE A 239 -4.33 -0.93 -18.76
C ILE A 239 -3.98 0.01 -19.89
N ASP A 240 -4.96 0.76 -20.35
CA ASP A 240 -4.78 1.75 -21.39
C ASP A 240 -3.94 2.93 -20.85
N LYS A 241 -2.89 3.27 -21.59
CA LYS A 241 -2.16 4.53 -21.37
C LYS A 241 -3.02 5.69 -21.89
N PRO A 242 -2.95 6.87 -21.26
CA PRO A 242 -3.75 8.03 -21.67
C PRO A 242 -3.40 8.42 -23.11
N LYS A 243 -4.43 8.61 -23.94
CA LYS A 243 -4.30 9.05 -25.33
C LYS A 243 -4.37 10.57 -25.48
N ASN A 244 -5.05 11.23 -24.55
CA ASN A 244 -5.30 12.68 -24.57
C ASN A 244 -4.60 13.34 -23.40
N LYS A 245 -4.24 14.62 -23.57
CA LYS A 245 -3.76 15.45 -22.46
C LYS A 245 -4.90 15.66 -21.47
N PHE A 246 -4.58 15.59 -20.19
CA PHE A 246 -5.51 15.96 -19.12
C PHE A 246 -5.88 17.44 -19.22
N ASN A 247 -7.17 17.75 -19.08
CA ASN A 247 -7.68 19.10 -18.89
C ASN A 247 -8.45 19.12 -17.56
N ILE A 248 -8.15 20.11 -16.73
CA ILE A 248 -8.82 20.30 -15.44
C ILE A 248 -10.09 21.13 -15.56
N GLU A 249 -10.22 21.94 -16.63
CA GLU A 249 -11.42 22.73 -16.88
C GLU A 249 -12.63 21.79 -17.04
N ASN A 250 -13.69 22.06 -16.29
CA ASN A 250 -14.93 21.26 -16.23
C ASN A 250 -14.77 19.88 -15.58
N LEU A 251 -13.70 19.62 -14.83
CA LEU A 251 -13.61 18.43 -13.99
C LEU A 251 -14.77 18.43 -12.98
N ARG A 252 -15.54 17.34 -12.91
CA ARG A 252 -16.62 17.17 -11.93
C ARG A 252 -16.10 16.36 -10.76
N ILE A 253 -16.10 16.95 -9.57
CA ILE A 253 -15.62 16.34 -8.33
C ILE A 253 -16.82 16.02 -7.45
N GLY A 254 -16.92 14.75 -7.04
CA GLY A 254 -17.88 14.31 -6.05
C GLY A 254 -17.35 14.40 -4.63
N ILE A 255 -18.17 14.86 -3.70
CA ILE A 255 -17.91 14.77 -2.25
C ILE A 255 -18.99 13.89 -1.63
N ILE A 256 -18.58 12.80 -0.98
CA ILE A 256 -19.51 11.89 -0.31
C ILE A 256 -19.91 12.51 1.03
N LYS A 257 -21.15 13.00 1.16
CA LYS A 257 -21.61 13.72 2.36
C LYS A 257 -21.40 12.90 3.64
N GLU A 258 -21.58 11.58 3.57
CA GLU A 258 -21.45 10.66 4.70
C GLU A 258 -20.01 10.63 5.25
N ASN A 259 -19.00 10.88 4.42
CA ASN A 259 -17.59 10.89 4.84
C ASN A 259 -17.21 12.11 5.68
N PHE A 260 -18.07 13.13 5.76
CA PHE A 260 -17.77 14.40 6.44
C PHE A 260 -18.55 14.56 7.76
N GLY A 261 -19.26 13.52 8.18
CA GLY A 261 -20.07 13.48 9.39
C GLY A 261 -19.29 13.28 10.70
N GLU A 262 -19.93 12.60 11.65
CA GLU A 262 -19.39 12.28 12.97
C GLU A 262 -18.22 11.29 12.86
N GLY A 263 -17.18 11.47 13.68
CA GLY A 263 -15.97 10.64 13.69
C GLY A 263 -14.79 11.18 12.86
N LEU A 264 -15.02 12.18 11.99
CA LEU A 264 -13.94 12.91 11.30
C LEU A 264 -13.41 14.05 12.18
N ASP A 265 -12.09 14.14 12.37
CA ASP A 265 -11.44 15.30 12.99
C ASP A 265 -11.76 16.57 12.18
N ASN A 266 -12.35 17.57 12.84
CA ASN A 266 -12.75 18.83 12.21
C ASN A 266 -11.59 19.53 11.48
N ARG A 267 -10.36 19.42 12.00
CA ARG A 267 -9.19 20.04 11.37
C ARG A 267 -8.82 19.35 10.06
N ILE A 268 -9.03 18.03 9.97
CA ILE A 268 -8.87 17.27 8.72
C ILE A 268 -9.98 17.66 7.75
N ARG A 269 -11.23 17.78 8.23
CA ARG A 269 -12.36 18.27 7.43
C ARG A 269 -12.03 19.60 6.76
N ASP A 270 -11.54 20.57 7.53
CA ASP A 270 -11.20 21.90 7.05
C ASP A 270 -10.11 21.84 5.97
N LYS A 271 -9.05 21.06 6.19
CA LYS A 271 -7.97 20.85 5.20
C LYS A 271 -8.48 20.26 3.90
N ILE A 272 -9.43 19.32 3.95
CA ILE A 272 -10.02 18.74 2.74
C ILE A 272 -10.83 19.79 1.98
N TYR A 273 -11.62 20.62 2.66
CA TYR A 273 -12.35 21.71 1.99
C TYR A 273 -11.44 22.77 1.40
N GLU A 274 -10.35 23.14 2.09
CA GLU A 274 -9.31 24.00 1.53
C GLU A 274 -8.73 23.40 0.24
N ALA A 275 -8.45 22.10 0.22
CA ALA A 275 -7.94 21.41 -0.96
C ALA A 275 -8.96 21.38 -2.12
N VAL A 276 -10.25 21.16 -1.80
CA VAL A 276 -11.35 21.22 -2.77
C VAL A 276 -11.49 22.64 -3.37
N ASP A 277 -11.27 23.68 -2.58
CA ASP A 277 -11.31 25.07 -3.08
C ASP A 277 -10.16 25.39 -4.05
N VAL A 278 -9.00 24.73 -3.92
CA VAL A 278 -7.93 24.81 -4.93
C VAL A 278 -8.43 24.25 -6.27
N TYR A 279 -9.13 23.11 -6.27
CA TYR A 279 -9.73 22.56 -7.49
C TYR A 279 -10.77 23.49 -8.11
N LYS A 280 -11.64 24.11 -7.30
CA LYS A 280 -12.61 25.10 -7.79
C LYS A 280 -11.93 26.28 -8.48
N LYS A 281 -10.83 26.79 -7.90
CA LYS A 281 -10.02 27.87 -8.50
C LYS A 281 -9.38 27.47 -9.83
N MET A 282 -9.12 26.19 -10.04
CA MET A 282 -8.66 25.63 -11.31
C MET A 282 -9.79 25.35 -12.32
N GLY A 283 -11.05 25.66 -11.99
CA GLY A 283 -12.20 25.48 -12.89
C GLY A 283 -12.93 24.15 -12.74
N ALA A 284 -12.69 23.39 -11.67
CA ALA A 284 -13.49 22.21 -11.36
C ALA A 284 -14.84 22.59 -10.74
N SER A 285 -15.86 21.77 -11.01
CA SER A 285 -17.16 21.82 -10.34
C SER A 285 -17.21 20.77 -9.23
N VAL A 286 -17.98 21.04 -8.18
CA VAL A 286 -18.11 20.14 -7.02
C VAL A 286 -19.57 19.81 -6.81
N GLU A 287 -19.88 18.52 -6.71
CA GLU A 287 -21.22 17.99 -6.46
C GLU A 287 -21.19 17.15 -5.17
N GLU A 288 -22.20 17.33 -4.32
CA GLU A 288 -22.41 16.44 -3.19
C GLU A 288 -23.09 15.15 -3.65
N LEU A 289 -22.53 14.03 -3.21
CA LEU A 289 -22.99 12.69 -3.52
C LEU A 289 -23.39 11.96 -2.24
N SER A 290 -24.21 10.93 -2.42
CA SER A 290 -24.60 9.98 -1.39
C SER A 290 -24.35 8.58 -1.91
N LEU A 291 -23.61 7.78 -1.14
CA LEU A 291 -23.38 6.36 -1.44
C LEU A 291 -24.09 5.54 -0.36
N PRO A 292 -25.37 5.20 -0.55
CA PRO A 292 -26.22 4.67 0.50
C PRO A 292 -25.75 3.32 1.08
N TYR A 293 -24.90 2.58 0.37
CA TYR A 293 -24.36 1.30 0.85
C TYR A 293 -22.93 1.40 1.37
N ALA A 294 -22.27 2.57 1.28
CA ALA A 294 -20.89 2.77 1.71
C ALA A 294 -20.68 2.49 3.21
N ASP A 295 -21.69 2.77 4.04
CA ASP A 295 -21.66 2.52 5.49
C ASP A 295 -21.55 1.03 5.83
N PHE A 296 -22.05 0.14 4.95
CA PHE A 296 -21.90 -1.30 5.11
C PHE A 296 -20.54 -1.81 4.61
N GLY A 297 -19.72 -0.95 4.00
CA GLY A 297 -18.43 -1.29 3.42
C GLY A 297 -17.47 -1.89 4.42
N LEU A 298 -17.35 -1.29 5.59
CA LEU A 298 -16.46 -1.79 6.63
C LEU A 298 -16.88 -3.20 7.08
N ALA A 299 -18.17 -3.41 7.36
CA ALA A 299 -18.70 -4.71 7.75
C ALA A 299 -18.52 -5.77 6.64
N ALA A 300 -18.82 -5.42 5.38
CA ALA A 300 -18.63 -6.33 4.25
C ALA A 300 -17.15 -6.70 4.06
N TYR A 301 -16.25 -5.73 4.19
CA TYR A 301 -14.79 -5.94 4.14
C TYR A 301 -14.34 -6.92 5.24
N TYR A 302 -14.75 -6.71 6.49
CA TYR A 302 -14.40 -7.57 7.62
C TYR A 302 -15.12 -8.93 7.65
N ILE A 303 -15.91 -9.26 6.63
CA ILE A 303 -16.40 -10.62 6.37
C ILE A 303 -15.64 -11.25 5.20
N ILE A 304 -15.53 -10.52 4.07
CA ILE A 304 -14.88 -11.02 2.85
C ILE A 304 -13.40 -11.26 3.09
N MET A 305 -12.69 -10.29 3.65
CA MET A 305 -11.25 -10.39 3.86
C MET A 305 -10.88 -11.55 4.79
N PRO A 306 -11.48 -11.70 5.99
CA PRO A 306 -11.15 -12.83 6.86
C PRO A 306 -11.48 -14.18 6.23
N ALA A 307 -12.61 -14.29 5.52
CA ALA A 307 -12.97 -15.49 4.78
C ALA A 307 -11.86 -15.90 3.79
N GLU A 308 -11.41 -14.98 2.95
CA GLU A 308 -10.32 -15.26 2.01
C GLU A 308 -8.99 -15.55 2.71
N VAL A 309 -8.67 -14.82 3.78
CA VAL A 309 -7.49 -15.06 4.63
C VAL A 309 -7.48 -16.49 5.17
N SER A 310 -8.60 -16.99 5.69
CA SER A 310 -8.67 -18.34 6.28
C SER A 310 -8.30 -19.44 5.28
N SER A 311 -8.63 -19.24 4.00
CA SER A 311 -8.24 -20.13 2.90
C SER A 311 -6.81 -19.88 2.42
N ASN A 312 -6.45 -18.62 2.16
CA ASN A 312 -5.14 -18.24 1.63
C ASN A 312 -3.99 -18.63 2.58
N LEU A 313 -4.17 -18.48 3.89
CA LEU A 313 -3.17 -18.81 4.91
C LEU A 313 -3.19 -20.29 5.32
N ALA A 314 -4.09 -21.12 4.80
CA ALA A 314 -4.13 -22.55 5.11
C ALA A 314 -2.85 -23.29 4.65
N LYS A 315 -2.15 -22.74 3.65
CA LYS A 315 -0.90 -23.32 3.09
C LYS A 315 0.32 -23.24 4.02
N PHE A 316 0.27 -22.40 5.05
CA PHE A 316 1.36 -22.24 6.00
C PHE A 316 1.21 -23.30 7.09
N ASP A 317 1.91 -24.41 6.83
CA ASP A 317 1.82 -25.67 7.55
C ASP A 317 3.20 -26.19 7.98
N GLY A 318 4.28 -25.46 7.64
CA GLY A 318 5.65 -25.78 8.03
C GLY A 318 6.25 -27.01 7.36
N ILE A 319 5.53 -27.67 6.44
CA ILE A 319 6.00 -28.89 5.78
C ILE A 319 6.92 -28.56 4.60
N ARG A 320 6.46 -27.66 3.73
CA ARG A 320 7.17 -27.36 2.47
C ARG A 320 8.15 -26.20 2.60
N TYR A 321 7.83 -25.25 3.47
CA TYR A 321 8.59 -24.01 3.67
C TYR A 321 8.13 -23.31 4.95
N GLY A 322 8.84 -22.24 5.31
CA GLY A 322 8.63 -21.49 6.54
C GLY A 322 9.50 -22.02 7.67
N THR A 323 9.30 -21.46 8.86
CA THR A 323 10.00 -21.89 10.07
C THR A 323 9.18 -22.98 10.75
N HIS A 324 9.74 -24.18 10.89
CA HIS A 324 9.13 -25.23 11.69
C HIS A 324 9.44 -24.98 13.18
N LEU A 325 8.46 -24.44 13.91
CA LEU A 325 8.60 -23.98 15.31
C LEU A 325 8.28 -25.07 16.35
N VAL A 326 7.93 -26.27 15.91
CA VAL A 326 7.64 -27.44 16.76
C VAL A 326 8.89 -28.31 16.82
N GLN A 327 9.24 -28.80 18.01
CA GLN A 327 10.44 -29.62 18.24
C GLN A 327 10.11 -31.03 18.76
N ASP A 328 8.84 -31.32 18.98
CA ASP A 328 8.36 -32.54 19.61
C ASP A 328 7.96 -33.58 18.56
N THR A 329 8.71 -34.67 18.49
CA THR A 329 8.55 -35.72 17.47
C THR A 329 7.49 -36.76 17.80
N GLU A 330 6.87 -36.71 18.99
CA GLU A 330 5.84 -37.67 19.40
C GLU A 330 4.41 -37.22 19.03
N LYS A 331 4.26 -36.01 18.50
CA LYS A 331 2.97 -35.44 18.11
C LYS A 331 2.38 -36.08 16.86
N SER A 332 1.05 -36.20 16.85
CA SER A 332 0.32 -36.48 15.62
C SER A 332 0.41 -35.29 14.65
N LEU A 333 0.21 -35.56 13.35
CA LEU A 333 0.24 -34.52 12.32
C LEU A 333 -0.73 -33.35 12.59
N ILE A 334 -1.90 -33.65 13.18
CA ILE A 334 -2.90 -32.60 13.48
C ILE A 334 -2.46 -31.72 14.65
N GLU A 335 -1.80 -32.29 15.66
CA GLU A 335 -1.24 -31.55 16.79
C GLU A 335 -0.07 -30.68 16.34
N ASP A 336 0.78 -31.20 15.45
CA ASP A 336 1.88 -30.46 14.85
C ASP A 336 1.38 -29.21 14.09
N TYR A 337 0.39 -29.37 13.20
CA TYR A 337 -0.22 -28.23 12.50
C TYR A 337 -0.83 -27.21 13.46
N ALA A 338 -1.56 -27.67 14.46
CA ALA A 338 -2.23 -26.79 15.42
C ALA A 338 -1.21 -25.99 16.24
N GLU A 339 -0.16 -26.64 16.75
CA GLU A 339 0.87 -26.00 17.55
C GLU A 339 1.74 -25.05 16.72
N LEU A 340 2.18 -25.49 15.53
CA LEU A 340 2.96 -24.65 14.63
C LEU A 340 2.22 -23.36 14.29
N ARG A 341 0.96 -23.47 13.87
CA ARG A 341 0.15 -22.30 13.50
C ARG A 341 -0.19 -21.45 14.72
N GLY A 342 -0.44 -22.08 15.87
CA GLY A 342 -0.70 -21.39 17.13
C GLY A 342 0.49 -20.58 17.66
N LYS A 343 1.72 -21.05 17.42
CA LYS A 343 2.97 -20.35 17.79
C LYS A 343 3.45 -19.38 16.70
N GLY A 344 3.24 -19.73 15.43
CA GLY A 344 3.80 -19.02 14.29
C GLY A 344 3.03 -17.78 13.87
N PHE A 345 1.70 -17.78 14.05
CA PHE A 345 0.87 -16.62 13.75
C PHE A 345 0.62 -15.75 14.99
N GLY A 346 0.71 -14.45 14.82
CA GLY A 346 0.27 -13.48 15.82
C GLY A 346 -1.24 -13.45 16.01
N LYS A 347 -1.66 -12.77 17.08
CA LYS A 347 -3.06 -12.77 17.56
C LYS A 347 -4.05 -12.24 16.52
N GLU A 348 -3.69 -11.19 15.77
CA GLU A 348 -4.60 -10.60 14.78
C GLU A 348 -4.78 -11.51 13.56
N VAL A 349 -3.72 -12.19 13.13
CA VAL A 349 -3.79 -13.18 12.05
C VAL A 349 -4.66 -14.37 12.46
N LEU A 350 -4.45 -14.91 13.67
CA LEU A 350 -5.31 -15.98 14.22
C LEU A 350 -6.77 -15.55 14.35
N ARG A 351 -7.04 -14.32 14.83
CA ARG A 351 -8.41 -13.76 14.92
C ARG A 351 -9.10 -13.78 13.56
N ARG A 352 -8.41 -13.34 12.50
CA ARG A 352 -8.96 -13.29 11.14
C ARG A 352 -9.13 -14.68 10.51
N ILE A 353 -8.21 -15.62 10.78
CA ILE A 353 -8.38 -17.02 10.36
C ILE A 353 -9.62 -17.63 11.04
N MET A 354 -9.80 -17.43 12.34
CA MET A 354 -10.95 -17.94 13.10
C MET A 354 -12.27 -17.36 12.59
N LEU A 355 -12.35 -16.03 12.41
CA LEU A 355 -13.53 -15.36 11.88
C LEU A 355 -13.84 -15.83 10.45
N GLY A 356 -12.81 -15.92 9.59
CA GLY A 356 -12.97 -16.40 8.23
C GLY A 356 -13.52 -17.82 8.15
N THR A 357 -12.92 -18.73 8.91
CA THR A 357 -13.36 -20.13 8.99
C THR A 357 -14.80 -20.22 9.46
N TYR A 358 -15.21 -19.41 10.45
CA TYR A 358 -16.61 -19.33 10.88
C TYR A 358 -17.53 -18.83 9.76
N THR A 359 -17.20 -17.72 9.10
CA THR A 359 -18.06 -17.13 8.06
C THR A 359 -18.19 -17.99 6.80
N LEU A 360 -17.26 -18.92 6.57
CA LEU A 360 -17.30 -19.90 5.47
C LEU A 360 -17.91 -21.24 5.87
N SER A 361 -18.16 -21.47 7.16
CA SER A 361 -18.67 -22.76 7.64
C SER A 361 -20.10 -23.05 7.17
N ALA A 362 -20.42 -24.33 7.03
CA ALA A 362 -21.75 -24.79 6.64
C ALA A 362 -22.81 -24.25 7.63
N GLY A 363 -23.91 -23.73 7.09
CA GLY A 363 -24.97 -23.06 7.87
C GLY A 363 -24.78 -21.55 8.05
N TYR A 364 -23.54 -21.05 8.00
CA TYR A 364 -23.24 -19.61 8.14
C TYR A 364 -22.82 -18.92 6.83
N TYR A 365 -22.37 -19.69 5.84
CA TYR A 365 -21.93 -19.18 4.53
C TYR A 365 -22.92 -18.19 3.89
N ASP A 366 -24.19 -18.57 3.78
CA ASP A 366 -25.21 -17.76 3.11
C ASP A 366 -25.51 -16.45 3.87
N ALA A 367 -25.52 -16.54 5.20
CA ALA A 367 -25.84 -15.43 6.10
C ALA A 367 -24.70 -14.40 6.20
N TYR A 368 -23.44 -14.85 6.08
CA TYR A 368 -22.27 -13.99 6.20
C TYR A 368 -21.58 -13.76 4.86
N TYR A 369 -20.83 -14.74 4.35
CA TYR A 369 -19.96 -14.52 3.18
C TYR A 369 -20.75 -14.18 1.91
N LEU A 370 -21.79 -14.94 1.58
CA LEU A 370 -22.63 -14.64 0.42
C LEU A 370 -23.34 -13.29 0.57
N LYS A 371 -23.81 -12.96 1.78
CA LYS A 371 -24.44 -11.68 2.07
C LYS A 371 -23.47 -10.51 1.89
N ALA A 372 -22.24 -10.63 2.39
CA ALA A 372 -21.21 -9.62 2.23
C ALA A 372 -20.83 -9.42 0.75
N GLN A 373 -20.74 -10.50 -0.04
CA GLN A 373 -20.52 -10.41 -1.49
C GLN A 373 -21.67 -9.71 -2.24
N LYS A 374 -22.92 -9.89 -1.80
CA LYS A 374 -24.07 -9.14 -2.32
C LYS A 374 -23.97 -7.65 -1.96
N VAL A 375 -23.57 -7.31 -0.72
CA VAL A 375 -23.34 -5.93 -0.30
C VAL A 375 -22.20 -5.28 -1.10
N ARG A 376 -21.09 -6.01 -1.33
CA ARG A 376 -20.01 -5.55 -2.21
C ARG A 376 -20.51 -5.19 -3.61
N THR A 377 -21.45 -5.95 -4.15
CA THR A 377 -22.08 -5.64 -5.44
C THR A 377 -22.87 -4.33 -5.40
N LEU A 378 -23.56 -4.04 -4.28
CA LEU A 378 -24.27 -2.78 -4.09
C LEU A 378 -23.30 -1.59 -3.98
N ILE A 379 -22.21 -1.74 -3.22
CA ILE A 379 -21.15 -0.73 -3.12
C ILE A 379 -20.52 -0.45 -4.48
N LYS A 380 -20.26 -1.49 -5.29
CA LYS A 380 -19.77 -1.31 -6.65
C LYS A 380 -20.74 -0.48 -7.50
N LYS A 381 -22.04 -0.77 -7.41
CA LYS A 381 -23.09 0.01 -8.10
C LYS A 381 -23.15 1.45 -7.62
N ASP A 382 -22.92 1.72 -6.34
CA ASP A 382 -22.83 3.08 -5.82
C ASP A 382 -21.72 3.89 -6.50
N TYR A 383 -20.52 3.31 -6.64
CA TYR A 383 -19.44 3.96 -7.39
C TYR A 383 -19.77 4.14 -8.88
N GLU A 384 -20.36 3.13 -9.53
CA GLU A 384 -20.77 3.22 -10.94
C GLU A 384 -21.78 4.37 -11.14
N ASN A 385 -22.78 4.48 -10.25
CA ASN A 385 -23.77 5.56 -10.27
C ASN A 385 -23.16 6.93 -9.96
N ALA A 386 -22.24 6.99 -9.00
CA ALA A 386 -21.51 8.22 -8.68
C ALA A 386 -20.68 8.70 -9.88
N PHE A 387 -19.91 7.81 -10.51
CA PHE A 387 -19.07 8.15 -11.67
C PHE A 387 -19.86 8.45 -12.95
N ALA A 388 -21.16 8.19 -12.99
CA ALA A 388 -22.02 8.72 -14.05
C ALA A 388 -22.22 10.24 -13.92
N LYS A 389 -22.16 10.77 -12.69
CA LYS A 389 -22.39 12.18 -12.36
C LYS A 389 -21.10 12.99 -12.23
N VAL A 390 -20.04 12.36 -11.69
CA VAL A 390 -18.75 13.01 -11.45
C VAL A 390 -17.61 12.22 -12.11
N ASP A 391 -16.46 12.87 -12.29
CA ASP A 391 -15.29 12.23 -12.90
C ASP A 391 -14.38 11.60 -11.85
N VAL A 392 -14.31 12.20 -10.65
CA VAL A 392 -13.58 11.69 -9.49
C VAL A 392 -14.35 11.97 -8.20
N ILE A 393 -14.01 11.25 -7.15
CA ILE A 393 -14.52 11.49 -5.79
C ILE A 393 -13.34 11.90 -4.90
N ILE A 394 -13.52 12.97 -4.13
CA ILE A 394 -12.57 13.42 -3.10
C ILE A 394 -13.11 13.08 -1.71
N SER A 395 -12.24 12.57 -0.85
CA SER A 395 -12.55 12.29 0.56
C SER A 395 -11.32 12.50 1.44
N PRO A 396 -11.46 12.62 2.77
CA PRO A 396 -10.36 12.37 3.69
C PRO A 396 -9.79 10.97 3.43
N THR A 397 -8.47 10.79 3.55
CA THR A 397 -7.88 9.45 3.54
C THR A 397 -8.07 8.76 4.90
N THR A 398 -8.00 9.51 5.99
CA THR A 398 -8.09 8.99 7.36
C THR A 398 -9.04 9.83 8.21
N PRO A 399 -9.75 9.23 9.20
CA PRO A 399 -10.64 9.97 10.09
C PRO A 399 -9.90 10.77 11.17
N THR A 400 -8.68 10.35 11.51
CA THR A 400 -7.84 10.95 12.55
C THR A 400 -6.44 11.23 12.02
N LEU A 401 -5.67 12.02 12.77
CA LEU A 401 -4.23 12.14 12.63
C LEU A 401 -3.52 10.81 13.00
N PRO A 402 -2.22 10.66 12.68
CA PRO A 402 -1.40 9.55 13.19
C PRO A 402 -1.56 9.42 14.69
N PHE A 403 -2.05 8.28 15.18
CA PHE A 403 -2.30 8.05 16.60
C PHE A 403 -1.07 7.48 17.31
N LYS A 404 -1.05 7.48 18.65
CA LYS A 404 0.06 6.94 19.44
C LYS A 404 0.04 5.42 19.44
N PHE A 405 1.21 4.82 19.62
CA PHE A 405 1.29 3.37 19.84
C PHE A 405 0.43 2.94 21.03
N GLY A 406 -0.26 1.81 20.88
CA GLY A 406 -1.14 1.24 21.91
C GLY A 406 -2.50 1.94 22.08
N GLU A 407 -2.75 3.06 21.40
CA GLU A 407 -3.98 3.85 21.57
C GLU A 407 -5.22 3.06 21.14
N LYS A 408 -5.15 2.33 20.02
CA LYS A 408 -6.27 1.59 19.41
C LYS A 408 -6.13 0.07 19.48
N THR A 409 -5.24 -0.46 20.31
CA THR A 409 -4.95 -1.91 20.35
C THR A 409 -5.84 -2.69 21.32
N LYS A 410 -6.48 -2.00 22.27
CA LYS A 410 -7.39 -2.63 23.26
C LYS A 410 -8.71 -3.10 22.64
N ASN A 411 -9.23 -2.34 21.68
CA ASN A 411 -10.47 -2.64 20.97
C ASN A 411 -10.18 -2.74 19.45
N PRO A 412 -10.21 -3.95 18.87
CA PRO A 412 -9.96 -4.13 17.44
C PRO A 412 -10.88 -3.29 16.55
N LEU A 413 -12.11 -3.02 16.98
CA LEU A 413 -13.05 -2.21 16.21
C LEU A 413 -12.57 -0.77 16.03
N GLU A 414 -11.90 -0.19 17.03
CA GLU A 414 -11.31 1.15 16.91
C GLU A 414 -10.19 1.19 15.88
N MET A 415 -9.37 0.14 15.82
CA MET A 415 -8.36 0.00 14.76
C MET A 415 -9.05 -0.09 13.39
N TYR A 416 -10.08 -0.92 13.26
CA TYR A 416 -10.80 -1.15 12.01
C TYR A 416 -11.48 0.11 11.46
N LEU A 417 -12.01 0.96 12.34
CA LEU A 417 -12.57 2.26 11.96
C LEU A 417 -11.55 3.21 11.32
N SER A 418 -10.24 2.93 11.45
CA SER A 418 -9.20 3.71 10.76
C SER A 418 -9.25 3.57 9.23
N ASP A 419 -9.88 2.50 8.72
CA ASP A 419 -9.96 2.19 7.28
C ASP A 419 -11.31 2.61 6.66
N ILE A 420 -12.18 3.30 7.41
CA ILE A 420 -13.58 3.56 7.02
C ILE A 420 -13.71 4.28 5.66
N TYR A 421 -12.79 5.18 5.32
CA TYR A 421 -12.79 5.90 4.04
C TYR A 421 -12.06 5.18 2.90
N THR A 422 -11.33 4.11 3.20
CA THR A 422 -10.46 3.46 2.22
C THR A 422 -11.01 2.13 1.70
N VAL A 423 -11.70 1.35 2.54
CA VAL A 423 -12.17 -0.02 2.20
C VAL A 423 -13.09 -0.08 0.98
N ASN A 424 -13.94 0.93 0.81
CA ASN A 424 -14.95 0.98 -0.25
C ASN A 424 -14.32 0.97 -1.65
N ALA A 425 -13.15 1.59 -1.82
CA ALA A 425 -12.42 1.56 -3.08
C ALA A 425 -11.90 0.15 -3.43
N ASN A 426 -11.49 -0.65 -2.45
CA ASN A 426 -11.07 -2.05 -2.67
C ASN A 426 -12.26 -2.94 -3.01
N LEU A 427 -13.37 -2.78 -2.28
CA LEU A 427 -14.61 -3.51 -2.54
C LEU A 427 -15.13 -3.25 -3.98
N ALA A 428 -15.09 -2.00 -4.44
CA ALA A 428 -15.46 -1.63 -5.80
C ALA A 428 -14.37 -1.93 -6.85
N GLY A 429 -13.13 -2.20 -6.42
CA GLY A 429 -12.00 -2.51 -7.31
C GLY A 429 -11.50 -1.31 -8.12
N VAL A 430 -11.71 -0.09 -7.62
CA VAL A 430 -11.42 1.19 -8.29
C VAL A 430 -10.08 1.80 -7.84
N PRO A 431 -9.36 2.56 -8.70
CA PRO A 431 -8.09 3.18 -8.34
C PRO A 431 -8.30 4.34 -7.36
N ALA A 432 -7.38 4.49 -6.41
CA ALA A 432 -7.40 5.57 -5.43
C ALA A 432 -5.98 5.99 -5.05
N ILE A 433 -5.75 7.30 -4.96
CA ILE A 433 -4.48 7.90 -4.53
C ILE A 433 -4.71 8.69 -3.25
N SER A 434 -3.77 8.62 -2.31
CA SER A 434 -3.64 9.54 -1.19
C SER A 434 -2.47 10.49 -1.47
N ILE A 435 -2.71 11.80 -1.35
CA ILE A 435 -1.68 12.83 -1.48
C ILE A 435 -1.66 13.74 -0.23
N PRO A 436 -0.50 14.24 0.20
CA PRO A 436 -0.42 15.17 1.32
C PRO A 436 -1.05 16.52 0.94
N ILE A 437 -1.89 17.05 1.83
CA ILE A 437 -2.59 18.34 1.63
C ILE A 437 -2.32 19.37 2.72
N GLY A 438 -1.43 19.04 3.65
CA GLY A 438 -1.02 19.97 4.69
C GLY A 438 -0.56 19.27 5.95
N ILE A 439 -0.36 20.09 6.98
CA ILE A 439 0.14 19.70 8.29
C ILE A 439 -0.82 20.27 9.34
N ILE A 440 -1.09 19.47 10.38
CA ILE A 440 -1.79 19.89 11.58
C ILE A 440 -0.84 19.74 12.77
N LYS A 441 -0.79 20.75 13.63
CA LYS A 441 -0.02 20.70 14.87
C LYS A 441 -0.79 19.96 15.96
N GLU A 442 -0.21 18.90 16.51
CA GLU A 442 -0.78 18.07 17.57
C GLU A 442 0.31 17.83 18.62
N GLU A 443 0.08 18.20 19.88
CA GLU A 443 1.05 18.03 20.98
C GLU A 443 2.47 18.56 20.65
N GLY A 444 2.56 19.66 19.89
CA GLY A 444 3.83 20.25 19.49
C GLY A 444 4.51 19.58 18.29
N LYS A 445 3.90 18.55 17.69
CA LYS A 445 4.38 17.84 16.49
C LYS A 445 3.59 18.27 15.26
N ASN A 446 4.26 18.27 14.11
CA ASN A 446 3.68 18.59 12.82
C ASN A 446 3.25 17.29 12.15
N LEU A 447 1.97 16.97 12.18
CA LEU A 447 1.44 15.72 11.63
C LEU A 447 0.81 15.95 10.26
N PRO A 448 1.14 15.12 9.25
CA PRO A 448 0.60 15.28 7.91
C PRO A 448 -0.88 14.89 7.82
N VAL A 449 -1.55 15.43 6.80
CA VAL A 449 -2.93 15.11 6.44
C VAL A 449 -2.99 14.67 4.99
N GLY A 450 -3.68 13.56 4.73
CA GLY A 450 -3.88 13.02 3.39
C GLY A 450 -5.28 13.27 2.84
N MET A 451 -5.36 13.65 1.57
CA MET A 451 -6.58 13.65 0.77
C MET A 451 -6.58 12.47 -0.18
N GLN A 452 -7.71 11.78 -0.24
CA GLN A 452 -7.92 10.68 -1.16
C GLN A 452 -8.67 11.17 -2.41
N ILE A 453 -8.17 10.79 -3.59
CA ILE A 453 -8.86 10.97 -4.87
C ILE A 453 -9.13 9.57 -5.44
N THR A 454 -10.40 9.24 -5.66
CA THR A 454 -10.85 7.97 -6.22
C THR A 454 -11.45 8.19 -7.59
N GLY A 455 -11.09 7.38 -8.58
CA GLY A 455 -11.65 7.49 -9.94
C GLY A 455 -12.24 6.17 -10.45
N PRO A 456 -12.82 6.15 -11.66
CA PRO A 456 -13.42 4.96 -12.22
C PRO A 456 -12.39 3.85 -12.47
N GLN A 457 -12.85 2.59 -12.47
CA GLN A 457 -11.97 1.46 -12.79
C GLN A 457 -11.33 1.63 -14.18
N LYS A 458 -10.05 1.30 -14.29
CA LYS A 458 -9.19 1.47 -15.49
C LYS A 458 -8.87 2.92 -15.87
N ARG A 459 -9.22 3.90 -15.04
CA ARG A 459 -8.87 5.31 -15.22
C ARG A 459 -7.70 5.72 -14.34
N ASP A 460 -6.76 4.80 -14.10
CA ASP A 460 -5.62 4.95 -13.20
C ASP A 460 -4.78 6.20 -13.49
N PHE A 461 -4.36 6.38 -14.76
CA PHE A 461 -3.60 7.57 -15.17
C PHE A 461 -4.40 8.87 -15.02
N PHE A 462 -5.71 8.83 -15.22
CA PHE A 462 -6.56 9.99 -15.03
C PHE A 462 -6.63 10.40 -13.55
N VAL A 463 -6.71 9.45 -12.62
CA VAL A 463 -6.61 9.73 -11.18
C VAL A 463 -5.27 10.37 -10.82
N LEU A 464 -4.18 9.84 -11.38
CA LEU A 464 -2.84 10.40 -11.21
C LEU A 464 -2.74 11.82 -11.80
N ASP A 465 -3.34 12.07 -12.96
CA ASP A 465 -3.33 13.39 -13.60
C ASP A 465 -4.11 14.45 -12.77
N VAL A 466 -5.25 14.07 -12.19
CA VAL A 466 -6.02 14.92 -11.27
C VAL A 466 -5.19 15.27 -10.03
N ALA A 467 -4.56 14.28 -9.41
CA ALA A 467 -3.70 14.49 -8.25
C ALA A 467 -2.48 15.37 -8.57
N ARG A 468 -1.86 15.16 -9.74
CA ARG A 468 -0.74 15.97 -10.22
C ARG A 468 -1.14 17.43 -10.42
N ALA A 469 -2.36 17.69 -10.90
CA ALA A 469 -2.83 19.05 -11.10
C ALA A 469 -2.93 19.81 -9.76
N TYR A 470 -3.41 19.14 -8.70
CA TYR A 470 -3.40 19.69 -7.35
C TYR A 470 -2.00 19.94 -6.83
N GLU A 471 -1.11 18.94 -6.88
CA GLU A 471 0.29 19.05 -6.44
C GLU A 471 0.99 20.27 -7.07
N LYS A 472 0.83 20.45 -8.39
CA LYS A 472 1.35 21.62 -9.12
C LYS A 472 0.74 22.94 -8.69
N ALA A 473 -0.56 22.98 -8.42
CA ALA A 473 -1.25 24.20 -8.03
C ALA A 473 -0.82 24.72 -6.64
N VAL A 474 -0.43 23.81 -5.75
CA VAL A 474 0.04 24.16 -4.40
C VAL A 474 1.57 24.29 -4.31
N GLY A 475 2.31 23.98 -5.38
CA GLY A 475 3.76 24.16 -5.46
C GLY A 475 4.58 23.14 -4.68
N ASN A 476 4.05 21.91 -4.51
CA ASN A 476 4.75 20.80 -3.84
C ASN A 476 5.65 19.99 -4.78
#